data_AF-H3NR87-F1
#
_entry.id   AF-H3NR87-F1
#
_cell.length_a   1.000
_cell.length_b   1.000
_cell.length_c   1.000
_cell.angle_alpha   90.00
_cell.angle_beta   90.00
_cell.angle_gamma   90.00
#
_symmetry.space_group_name_H-M   'P 1'
#
loop_
_entity.id
_entity.type
_entity.pdbx_description
1 polymer ?
#
loop_
_entity_poly.entity_id
_entity_poly.type
_entity_poly.pdbx_seq_one_letter_code
_entity_poly.pdbx_strand_id
1 'polypeptide(L)' 'MDSKKTYENIEKELDFYISNEILVEMYLFGLISLEEYEKITCYNIEEFTPFLGEIML' A
#
# COMPACT_ATOMS: atom_id res chain seq x y z
N MET A 1 22.04 14.56 -2.12
CA MET A 1 20.82 13.73 -2.14
C MET A 1 20.30 13.75 -3.56
N ASP A 2 20.33 12.61 -4.25
CA ASP A 2 19.92 12.55 -5.66
C ASP A 2 18.40 12.78 -5.75
N SER A 3 17.99 13.90 -6.33
CA SER A 3 16.60 14.34 -6.33
C SER A 3 15.65 13.31 -6.95
N LYS A 4 16.14 12.55 -7.95
CA LYS A 4 15.37 11.52 -8.65
C LYS A 4 14.94 10.35 -7.76
N LYS A 5 15.83 9.87 -6.89
CA LYS A 5 15.50 8.83 -5.88
C LYS A 5 14.48 9.32 -4.86
N THR A 6 14.41 10.63 -4.63
CA THR A 6 13.47 11.21 -3.66
C THR A 6 12.05 11.23 -4.25
N TYR A 7 11.89 11.55 -5.53
CA TYR A 7 10.59 11.54 -6.21
C TYR A 7 10.03 10.14 -6.43
N GLU A 8 10.86 9.19 -6.89
CA GLU A 8 10.43 7.79 -7.09
C GLU A 8 9.94 7.15 -5.77
N ASN A 9 10.57 7.50 -4.64
CA ASN A 9 10.11 7.05 -3.33
C ASN A 9 8.78 7.69 -2.90
N ILE A 10 8.55 8.97 -3.25
CA ILE A 10 7.28 9.66 -2.94
C ILE A 10 6.13 9.10 -3.76
N GLU A 11 6.36 8.77 -5.04
CA GLU A 11 5.33 8.17 -5.91
C GLU A 11 4.89 6.81 -5.38
N LYS A 12 5.85 5.95 -4.99
CA LYS A 12 5.56 4.64 -4.38
C LYS A 12 4.78 4.74 -3.07
N GLU A 13 5.09 5.71 -2.23
CA GLU A 13 4.34 5.98 -1.00
C GLU A 13 2.90 6.41 -1.30
N LEU A 14 2.71 7.28 -2.30
CA LEU A 14 1.39 7.74 -2.70
C LEU A 14 0.55 6.60 -3.28
N ASP A 15 1.14 5.79 -4.17
CA ASP A 15 0.48 4.65 -4.79
C ASP A 15 0.07 3.61 -3.74
N PHE A 16 0.97 3.32 -2.80
CA PHE A 16 0.64 2.44 -1.67
C PHE A 16 -0.52 3.00 -0.84
N TYR A 17 -0.47 4.28 -0.45
CA TYR A 17 -1.52 4.91 0.35
C TYR A 17 -2.88 4.85 -0.34
N ILE A 18 -2.95 5.23 -1.62
CA ILE A 18 -4.20 5.18 -2.42
C ILE A 18 -4.71 3.74 -2.52
N SER A 19 -3.83 2.78 -2.80
CA SER A 19 -4.21 1.37 -2.90
C SER A 19 -4.79 0.85 -1.60
N ASN A 20 -4.24 1.27 -0.46
CA ASN A 20 -4.66 0.83 0.86
C ASN A 20 -6.01 1.44 1.26
N GLU A 21 -6.26 2.72 0.96
CA GLU A 21 -7.56 3.36 1.17
C GLU A 21 -8.69 2.62 0.40
N ILE A 22 -8.45 2.32 -0.88
CA ILE A 22 -9.41 1.55 -1.70
C ILE A 22 -9.65 0.16 -1.09
N LEU A 23 -8.58 -0.52 -0.66
CA LEU A 23 -8.68 -1.85 -0.08
C LEU A 23 -9.46 -1.86 1.24
N VAL A 24 -9.24 -0.86 2.09
CA VAL A 24 -10.00 -0.66 3.34
C VAL A 24 -11.48 -0.42 3.04
N GLU A 25 -11.81 0.43 2.08
CA GLU A 25 -13.20 0.65 1.68
C GLU A 25 -13.86 -0.65 1.19
N MET A 26 -13.17 -1.41 0.34
CA MET A 26 -13.67 -2.71 -0.15
C MET A 26 -13.97 -3.68 1.00
N TYR A 27 -13.11 -3.74 2.00
CA TYR A 27 -13.32 -4.56 3.19
C TYR A 27 -14.51 -4.06 4.03
N LEU A 28 -14.58 -2.75 4.30
CA LEU A 28 -15.65 -2.15 5.11
C LEU A 28 -17.03 -2.30 4.45
N PHE A 29 -17.11 -2.27 3.13
CA PHE A 29 -18.34 -2.53 2.38
C PHE A 29 -18.66 -4.03 2.19
N GLY A 30 -17.81 -4.93 2.69
CA GLY A 30 -18.00 -6.38 2.58
C GLY A 30 -17.84 -6.91 1.15
N LEU A 31 -17.12 -6.19 0.29
CA LEU A 31 -16.82 -6.61 -1.09
C LEU A 31 -15.72 -7.69 -1.13
N ILE A 32 -14.88 -7.73 -0.09
CA ILE A 32 -13.82 -8.72 0.10
C ILE A 32 -13.84 -9.22 1.55
N SER A 33 -13.36 -10.44 1.74
CA SER A 33 -13.15 -11.04 3.06
C SER A 33 -11.92 -10.46 3.77
N LEU A 34 -11.79 -10.73 5.08
CA LEU A 34 -10.59 -10.39 5.84
C LEU A 34 -9.34 -11.11 5.28
N GLU A 35 -9.48 -12.37 4.86
CA GLU A 35 -8.37 -13.14 4.29
C GLU A 35 -7.89 -12.52 2.95
N GLU A 36 -8.81 -12.04 2.12
CA GLU A 36 -8.47 -11.33 0.88
C GLU A 36 -7.84 -9.97 1.17
N TYR A 37 -8.36 -9.23 2.15
CA TYR A 37 -7.77 -7.97 2.61
C TYR A 37 -6.30 -8.18 3.06
N GLU A 38 -6.03 -9.16 3.91
CA GLU A 38 -4.68 -9.47 4.40
C GLU A 38 -3.74 -9.86 3.26
N LYS A 39 -4.18 -10.72 2.34
CA LYS A 39 -3.38 -11.13 1.17
C LYS A 39 -3.03 -9.96 0.26
N ILE A 40 -4.00 -9.10 -0.05
CA ILE A 40 -3.77 -7.94 -0.92
C ILE A 40 -2.89 -6.90 -0.22
N THR A 41 -3.02 -6.75 1.11
CA THR A 41 -2.15 -5.86 1.89
C THR A 41 -0.69 -6.30 1.79
N CYS A 42 -0.39 -7.58 2.00
CA CYS A 42 0.96 -8.12 1.84
C CYS A 42 1.49 -7.91 0.42
N TYR A 43 0.66 -8.16 -0.60
CA TYR A 43 1.03 -7.93 -2.00
C TYR A 43 1.34 -6.45 -2.28
N ASN A 44 0.54 -5.52 -1.79
CA ASN A 44 0.77 -4.08 -1.96
C ASN A 44 2.07 -3.62 -1.28
N ILE A 45 2.40 -4.14 -0.09
CA ILE A 45 3.67 -3.85 0.58
C ILE A 45 4.85 -4.33 -0.26
N GLU A 46 4.78 -5.55 -0.80
CA GLU A 46 5.83 -6.13 -1.64
C GLU A 46 6.00 -5.38 -2.96
N GLU A 47 4.90 -4.98 -3.61
CA GLU A 47 4.95 -4.38 -4.95
C GLU A 47 5.30 -2.90 -4.92
N PHE A 48 4.70 -2.13 -4.02
CA PHE A 48 5.00 -0.71 -3.91
C PHE A 48 6.33 -0.47 -3.19
N THR A 49 6.82 -1.40 -2.38
CA THR A 49 8.02 -1.22 -1.53
C THR A 49 8.04 0.14 -0.83
N PRO A 50 6.93 0.58 -0.20
CA PRO A 50 6.87 1.88 0.44
C PRO A 50 7.86 1.89 1.62
N PHE A 51 8.57 2.98 1.79
CA PHE A 51 9.55 3.15 2.86
C PHE A 51 8.90 3.02 4.25
N LEU A 52 7.64 3.43 4.41
CA LEU A 52 6.88 3.29 5.65
C LEU A 52 6.10 1.98 5.79
N GLY A 53 6.02 1.13 4.75
CA GLY A 53 5.26 -0.13 4.81
C GLY A 53 5.82 -1.11 5.83
N GLU A 54 7.11 -1.05 6.13
CA GLU A 54 7.74 -1.87 7.17
C GLU A 54 7.21 -1.59 8.59
N ILE A 55 6.58 -0.43 8.82
CA ILE A 55 6.08 0.00 10.15
C ILE A 55 4.55 -0.22 10.27
N MET A 56 3.86 -0.53 9.17
CA MET A 56 2.40 -0.70 9.15
C MET A 56 1.91 -2.13 9.43
N LEU A 57 2.82 -3.11 9.56
CA LEU A 57 2.56 -4.47 10.04
C LEU A 57 2.49 -4.52 11.57
#